data_AF-A0A7S1WT75-F1
#
_entry.id   AF-A0A7S1WT75-F1
#
_cell.length_a   1.000
_cell.length_b   1.000
_cell.length_c   1.000
_cell.angle_alpha   90.00
_cell.angle_beta   90.00
_cell.angle_gamma   90.00
#
_symmetry.space_group_name_H-M   'P 1'
#
loop_
_entity.id
_entity.type
_entity.pdbx_description
1 polymer ?
#
loop_
_entity_poly.entity_id
_entity_poly.type
_entity_poly.pdbx_seq_one_letter_code
_entity_poly.pdbx_strand_id
1 'polypeptide(L)'
;VTEGRVACHFGHRGIMEEFLRKAPRHKKWLLIFEDDLIETPTEQMQMELLKFFAEVPPDFDILHLGFLWEDRHGREQVSSLVYRTSMAVGRHAYIVTRRGAETLLKATYPQREAGDEMYKKAIHDHCMAAYQPAEPLFRQDRDK
;
A
#
# COMPACT_ATOMS: atom_id res chain seq x y z
N VAL A 1 -3.16 -12.01 17.35
CA VAL A 1 -2.12 -11.31 16.55
C VAL A 1 -0.79 -11.46 17.28
N THR A 2 0.31 -11.76 16.61
CA THR A 2 1.64 -11.89 17.25
C THR A 2 2.21 -10.52 17.62
N GLU A 3 3.17 -10.45 18.55
CA GLU A 3 3.83 -9.19 18.95
C GLU A 3 4.47 -8.47 17.76
N GLY A 4 5.18 -9.19 16.90
CA GLY A 4 5.76 -8.61 15.68
C GLY A 4 4.71 -8.01 14.74
N ARG A 5 3.54 -8.66 14.59
CA ARG A 5 2.42 -8.12 13.78
C ARG A 5 1.75 -6.91 14.44
N VAL A 6 1.76 -6.84 15.77
CA VAL A 6 1.30 -5.66 16.51
C VAL A 6 2.28 -4.51 16.29
N ALA A 7 3.58 -4.74 16.49
CA ALA A 7 4.63 -3.75 16.30
C ALA A 7 4.64 -3.19 14.87
N CYS A 8 4.61 -4.05 13.85
CA CYS A 8 4.52 -3.66 12.44
C CYS A 8 3.26 -2.80 12.17
N HIS A 9 2.09 -3.22 12.66
CA HIS A 9 0.86 -2.47 12.48
C HIS A 9 0.90 -1.07 13.12
N PHE A 10 1.32 -0.98 14.38
CA PHE A 10 1.41 0.31 15.06
C PHE A 10 2.54 1.19 14.52
N GLY A 11 3.62 0.60 13.99
CA GLY A 11 4.66 1.32 13.25
C GLY A 11 4.07 2.04 12.02
N HIS A 12 3.33 1.32 11.18
CA HIS A 12 2.70 1.91 9.98
C HIS A 12 1.68 3.00 10.35
N ARG A 13 0.89 2.75 11.40
CA ARG A 13 -0.04 3.76 11.94
C ARG A 13 0.68 5.02 12.40
N GLY A 14 1.77 4.88 13.16
CA GLY A 14 2.56 6.01 13.64
C GLY A 14 3.11 6.87 12.49
N ILE A 15 3.59 6.24 11.41
CA ILE A 15 4.04 6.94 10.20
C ILE A 15 2.88 7.72 9.56
N MET A 16 1.71 7.11 9.42
CA MET A 16 0.52 7.78 8.85
C MET A 16 0.04 8.94 9.73
N GLU A 17 0.01 8.78 11.06
CA GLU A 17 -0.35 9.83 12.00
C GLU A 17 0.63 11.01 11.93
N GLU A 18 1.93 10.72 11.84
CA GLU A 18 2.95 11.73 11.66
C GLU A 18 2.81 12.47 10.33
N PHE A 19 2.57 11.75 9.22
CA PHE A 19 2.32 12.36 7.92
C PHE A 19 1.12 13.32 7.97
N LEU A 20 -0.01 12.88 8.52
CA LEU A 20 -1.21 13.73 8.60
C LEU A 20 -0.97 14.98 9.45
N ARG A 21 -0.24 14.84 10.57
CA ARG A 21 -0.01 15.92 11.53
C ARG A 21 1.08 16.90 11.12
N LYS A 22 2.21 16.41 10.60
CA LYS A 22 3.44 17.21 10.43
C LYS A 22 3.74 17.55 8.98
N ALA A 23 3.36 16.72 8.01
CA ALA A 23 3.76 16.96 6.63
C ALA A 23 3.07 18.23 6.08
N PRO A 24 3.76 19.05 5.26
CA PRO A 24 3.15 20.20 4.60
C PRO A 24 1.87 19.83 3.82
N ARG A 25 0.87 20.71 3.82
CA ARG A 25 -0.44 20.47 3.16
C ARG A 25 -0.35 20.21 1.65
N HIS A 26 0.72 20.65 1.01
CA HIS A 26 0.96 20.40 -0.42
C HIS A 26 1.45 18.96 -0.69
N LYS A 27 2.01 18.26 0.29
CA LYS A 27 2.32 16.83 0.20
C LYS A 27 1.01 16.05 0.32
N LYS A 28 0.59 15.39 -0.76
CA LYS A 28 -0.74 14.77 -0.91
C LYS A 28 -0.78 13.30 -0.53
N TRP A 29 0.36 12.63 -0.63
CA TRP A 29 0.52 11.21 -0.35
C TRP A 29 1.86 10.98 0.33
N LEU A 30 1.98 9.79 0.92
CA LEU A 30 3.19 9.28 1.54
C LEU A 30 3.54 7.94 0.88
N LEU A 31 4.82 7.62 0.81
CA LEU A 31 5.36 6.34 0.36
C LEU A 31 5.97 5.62 1.57
N ILE A 32 5.54 4.39 1.84
CA ILE A 32 6.08 3.53 2.91
C ILE A 32 6.82 2.36 2.29
N PHE A 33 7.98 2.06 2.88
CA PHE A 33 8.76 0.87 2.66
C PHE A 33 9.06 0.21 4.01
N GLU A 34 8.98 -1.12 4.06
CA GLU A 34 9.62 -1.93 5.11
C GLU A 34 11.12 -2.09 4.79
N ASP A 35 11.91 -2.56 5.76
CA ASP A 35 13.38 -2.66 5.66
C ASP A 35 13.87 -3.96 4.99
N ASP A 36 12.96 -4.87 4.68
CA ASP A 36 13.21 -6.20 4.13
C ASP A 36 12.91 -6.28 2.63
N LEU A 37 13.20 -5.22 1.86
CA LEU A 37 13.03 -5.22 0.40
C LEU A 37 14.22 -5.87 -0.32
N ILE A 38 13.93 -6.62 -1.38
CA ILE A 38 14.94 -7.14 -2.31
C ILE A 38 15.51 -5.98 -3.13
N GLU A 39 16.84 -5.87 -3.17
CA GLU A 39 17.53 -4.88 -3.98
C GLU A 39 17.26 -5.10 -5.48
N THR A 40 16.85 -4.03 -6.14
CA THR A 40 16.64 -3.97 -7.60
C THR A 40 17.46 -2.80 -8.15
N PRO A 41 18.06 -2.90 -9.35
CA PRO A 41 18.77 -1.78 -9.94
C PRO A 41 17.92 -0.50 -9.99
N THR A 42 18.46 0.60 -9.45
CA THR A 42 17.72 1.86 -9.25
C THR A 42 17.08 2.39 -10.52
N GLU A 43 17.79 2.36 -11.64
CA GLU A 43 17.31 2.88 -12.93
C GLU A 43 16.09 2.10 -13.43
N GLN A 44 16.13 0.76 -13.32
CA GLN A 44 15.01 -0.10 -13.71
C GLN A 44 13.79 0.18 -12.84
N MET A 45 13.98 0.19 -11.51
CA MET A 45 12.91 0.46 -10.56
C MET A 45 12.27 1.83 -10.80
N GLN A 46 13.07 2.87 -11.04
CA GLN A 46 12.56 4.21 -11.34
C GLN A 46 11.75 4.23 -12.63
N MET A 47 12.23 3.57 -13.68
CA MET A 47 11.51 3.48 -14.95
C MET A 47 10.16 2.76 -14.80
N GLU A 48 10.12 1.65 -14.09
CA GLU A 48 8.88 0.89 -13.85
C GLU A 48 7.88 1.69 -13.02
N LEU A 49 8.35 2.37 -11.96
CA LEU A 49 7.52 3.24 -11.12
C LEU A 49 6.93 4.41 -11.91
N LEU A 50 7.74 5.07 -12.77
CA LEU A 50 7.29 6.18 -13.61
C LEU A 50 6.24 5.72 -14.64
N LYS A 51 6.45 4.57 -15.28
CA LYS A 51 5.47 3.99 -16.21
C LYS A 51 4.15 3.67 -15.51
N PHE A 52 4.22 3.07 -14.33
CA PHE A 52 3.03 2.79 -13.52
C PHE A 52 2.29 4.10 -13.16
N PHE A 53 2.98 5.10 -12.61
CA PHE A 53 2.35 6.37 -12.24
C PHE A 53 1.76 7.15 -13.40
N ALA A 54 2.31 7.01 -14.62
CA ALA A 54 1.74 7.65 -15.80
C ALA A 54 0.33 7.13 -16.14
N GLU A 55 -0.04 5.93 -15.67
CA GLU A 55 -1.33 5.29 -15.93
C GLU A 55 -2.25 5.22 -14.71
N VAL A 56 -1.74 5.55 -13.50
CA VAL A 56 -2.54 5.49 -12.27
C VAL A 56 -3.65 6.55 -12.29
N PRO A 57 -4.91 6.15 -12.04
CA PRO A 57 -6.00 7.10 -11.88
C PRO A 57 -5.74 8.10 -10.75
N PRO A 58 -6.02 9.40 -10.94
CA PRO A 58 -5.71 10.44 -9.95
C PRO A 58 -6.60 10.38 -8.69
N ASP A 59 -7.64 9.57 -8.68
CA ASP A 59 -8.61 9.42 -7.58
C ASP A 59 -8.19 8.38 -6.52
N PHE A 60 -6.98 7.80 -6.66
CA PHE A 60 -6.50 6.75 -5.78
C PHE A 60 -6.45 7.13 -4.30
N ASP A 61 -6.68 6.14 -3.45
CA ASP A 61 -6.45 6.20 -2.00
C ASP A 61 -5.16 5.49 -1.61
N ILE A 62 -4.92 4.34 -2.22
CA ILE A 62 -3.77 3.49 -1.93
C ILE A 62 -3.25 2.85 -3.22
N LEU A 63 -1.92 2.80 -3.34
CA LEU A 63 -1.23 2.07 -4.40
C LEU A 63 -0.39 0.97 -3.74
N HIS A 64 -0.71 -0.29 -4.01
CA HIS A 64 0.11 -1.42 -3.58
C HIS A 64 1.27 -1.56 -4.57
N LEU A 65 2.48 -1.19 -4.15
CA LEU A 65 3.68 -1.28 -4.98
C LEU A 65 4.40 -2.62 -4.77
N GLY A 66 4.19 -3.23 -3.60
CA GLY A 66 4.61 -4.57 -3.26
C GLY A 66 3.48 -5.31 -2.56
N PHE A 67 3.27 -6.57 -2.96
CA PHE A 67 2.27 -7.47 -2.38
C PHE A 67 2.79 -8.92 -2.48
N LEU A 68 2.39 -9.75 -1.52
CA LEU A 68 2.77 -11.17 -1.42
C LEU A 68 1.74 -12.09 -2.05
N TRP A 69 0.48 -11.69 -1.99
CA TRP A 69 -0.64 -12.42 -2.55
C TRP A 69 -1.69 -11.44 -3.07
N GLU A 70 -2.42 -11.87 -4.08
CA GLU A 70 -3.53 -11.15 -4.69
C GLU A 70 -4.54 -12.15 -5.28
N ASP A 71 -5.78 -11.70 -5.49
CA ASP A 71 -6.74 -12.39 -6.33
C ASP A 71 -6.70 -11.82 -7.76
N ARG A 72 -6.00 -12.52 -8.66
CA ARG A 72 -5.86 -12.12 -10.06
C ARG A 72 -7.15 -12.20 -10.87
N HIS A 73 -8.12 -12.98 -10.43
CA HIS A 73 -9.42 -13.09 -11.10
C HIS A 73 -10.39 -12.01 -10.60
N GLY A 74 -10.23 -11.55 -9.36
CA GLY A 74 -11.03 -10.49 -8.76
C GLY A 74 -10.58 -9.06 -9.07
N ARG A 75 -9.43 -8.87 -9.72
CA ARG A 75 -8.93 -7.54 -10.10
C ARG A 75 -9.48 -7.08 -11.44
N GLU A 76 -9.79 -5.79 -11.55
CA GLU A 76 -10.25 -5.15 -12.78
C GLU A 76 -9.06 -4.46 -13.46
N GLN A 77 -8.83 -4.73 -14.74
CA GLN A 77 -7.81 -4.00 -15.50
C GLN A 77 -8.31 -2.60 -15.85
N VAL A 78 -7.61 -1.58 -15.36
CA VAL A 78 -7.95 -0.15 -15.60
C VAL A 78 -7.17 0.40 -16.78
N SER A 79 -5.92 -0.06 -16.94
CA SER A 79 -5.02 0.33 -18.02
C SER A 79 -4.05 -0.81 -18.37
N SER A 80 -3.07 -0.54 -19.22
CA SER A 80 -2.08 -1.55 -19.61
C SER A 80 -1.23 -2.02 -18.42
N LEU A 81 -0.95 -1.13 -17.47
CA LEU A 81 -0.09 -1.38 -16.30
C LEU A 81 -0.81 -1.33 -14.96
N VAL A 82 -2.09 -0.93 -14.92
CA VAL A 82 -2.82 -0.66 -13.66
C VAL A 82 -4.04 -1.55 -13.54
N TYR A 83 -4.17 -2.16 -12.37
CA TYR A 83 -5.32 -2.96 -11.97
C TYR A 83 -5.93 -2.39 -10.70
N ARG A 84 -7.26 -2.32 -10.67
CA ARG A 84 -8.02 -2.03 -9.45
C ARG A 84 -8.15 -3.31 -8.64
N THR A 85 -7.91 -3.21 -7.34
CA THR A 85 -7.88 -4.37 -6.43
C THR A 85 -8.56 -4.03 -5.12
N SER A 86 -9.10 -5.06 -4.46
CA SER A 86 -9.49 -4.98 -3.04
C SER A 86 -8.81 -6.06 -2.20
N MET A 87 -7.91 -6.85 -2.81
CA MET A 87 -7.45 -8.13 -2.27
C MET A 87 -5.91 -8.26 -2.20
N ALA A 88 -5.16 -7.19 -2.50
CA ALA A 88 -3.71 -7.19 -2.35
C ALA A 88 -3.33 -7.27 -0.86
N VAL A 89 -2.53 -8.27 -0.50
CA VAL A 89 -1.99 -8.47 0.86
C VAL A 89 -0.48 -8.33 0.86
N GLY A 90 0.05 -7.80 1.96
CA GLY A 90 1.41 -7.29 2.07
C GLY A 90 1.43 -5.77 2.20
N ARG A 91 2.34 -5.26 3.03
CA ARG A 91 2.49 -3.82 3.31
C ARG A 91 3.94 -3.35 3.23
N HIS A 92 4.82 -4.14 2.65
CA HIS A 92 6.25 -3.85 2.54
C HIS A 92 6.55 -2.69 1.58
N ALA A 93 5.66 -2.38 0.63
CA ALA A 93 5.80 -1.19 -0.22
C ALA A 93 4.43 -0.68 -0.69
N TYR A 94 4.06 0.55 -0.30
CA TYR A 94 2.81 1.15 -0.74
C TYR A 94 2.80 2.68 -0.64
N ILE A 95 1.92 3.31 -1.42
CA ILE A 95 1.61 4.73 -1.31
C ILE A 95 0.21 4.89 -0.77
N VAL A 96 0.00 5.87 0.10
CA VAL A 96 -1.34 6.23 0.56
C VAL A 96 -1.55 7.74 0.54
N THR A 97 -2.72 8.19 0.11
CA THR A 97 -3.11 9.61 0.17
C THR A 97 -3.48 10.03 1.59
N ARG A 98 -3.64 11.34 1.84
CA ARG A 98 -4.19 11.81 3.12
C ARG A 98 -5.56 11.20 3.43
N ARG A 99 -6.46 11.14 2.45
CA ARG A 99 -7.79 10.52 2.60
C ARG A 99 -7.64 9.03 2.93
N GLY A 100 -6.80 8.31 2.18
CA GLY A 100 -6.55 6.90 2.45
C GLY A 100 -5.97 6.65 3.84
N ALA A 101 -5.00 7.46 4.27
CA ALA A 101 -4.38 7.34 5.59
C ALA A 101 -5.39 7.58 6.72
N GLU A 102 -6.24 8.61 6.60
CA GLU A 102 -7.30 8.89 7.57
C GLU A 102 -8.30 7.72 7.67
N THR A 103 -8.70 7.15 6.54
CA THR A 103 -9.60 5.98 6.50
C THR A 103 -8.95 4.77 7.16
N LEU A 104 -7.72 4.43 6.79
CA LEU A 104 -7.00 3.28 7.37
C LEU A 104 -6.76 3.45 8.88
N LEU A 105 -6.39 4.65 9.34
CA LEU A 105 -6.18 4.90 10.77
C LEU A 105 -7.45 4.70 11.59
N LYS A 106 -8.61 5.08 11.05
CA LYS A 106 -9.91 4.89 11.71
C LYS A 106 -10.36 3.43 11.64
N ALA A 107 -10.35 2.83 10.45
CA ALA A 107 -10.87 1.49 10.21
C ALA A 107 -10.04 0.38 10.88
N THR A 108 -8.75 0.64 11.13
CA THR A 108 -7.83 -0.39 11.64
C THR A 108 -7.50 -0.26 13.13
N TYR A 109 -8.35 0.46 13.90
CA TYR A 109 -8.23 0.59 15.35
C TYR A 109 -9.54 0.17 16.07
N PRO A 110 -9.46 -0.66 17.15
CA PRO A 110 -8.28 -1.37 17.64
C PRO A 110 -7.84 -2.46 16.65
N GLN A 111 -6.59 -2.90 16.73
CA GLN A 111 -6.11 -4.01 15.89
C GLN A 111 -6.79 -5.32 16.30
N ARG A 112 -7.57 -5.90 15.39
CA ARG A 112 -8.27 -7.19 15.62
C ARG A 112 -7.63 -8.35 14.86
N GLU A 113 -6.91 -8.05 13.79
CA GLU A 113 -6.33 -9.01 12.85
C GLU A 113 -4.92 -8.56 12.40
N ALA A 114 -4.30 -9.32 11.50
CA ALA A 114 -3.07 -8.85 10.86
C ALA A 114 -3.34 -7.53 10.10
N GLY A 115 -2.37 -6.60 10.12
CA GLY A 115 -2.63 -5.24 9.63
C GLY A 115 -2.95 -5.17 8.13
N ASP A 116 -2.41 -6.07 7.35
CA ASP A 116 -2.70 -6.28 5.93
C ASP A 116 -4.13 -6.80 5.69
N GLU A 117 -4.58 -7.76 6.48
CA GLU A 117 -5.98 -8.23 6.48
C GLU A 117 -6.97 -7.12 6.86
N MET A 118 -6.59 -6.26 7.81
CA MET A 118 -7.40 -5.10 8.16
C MET A 118 -7.42 -4.03 7.06
N TYR A 119 -6.33 -3.85 6.31
CA TYR A 119 -6.29 -2.96 5.14
C TYR A 119 -7.22 -3.48 4.05
N LYS A 120 -7.15 -4.78 3.75
CA LYS A 120 -8.03 -5.44 2.79
C LYS A 120 -9.51 -5.18 3.09
N LYS A 121 -9.92 -5.39 4.35
CA LYS A 121 -11.28 -5.09 4.82
C LYS A 121 -11.62 -3.61 4.71
N ALA A 122 -10.72 -2.72 5.13
CA ALA A 122 -10.95 -1.28 5.04
C ALA A 122 -11.11 -0.80 3.59
N ILE A 123 -10.32 -1.33 2.65
CA ILE A 123 -10.42 -1.01 1.24
C ILE A 123 -11.78 -1.39 0.69
N HIS A 124 -12.26 -2.60 1.02
CA HIS A 124 -13.57 -3.08 0.63
C HIS A 124 -14.70 -2.26 1.28
N ASP A 125 -14.74 -2.19 2.61
CA ASP A 125 -15.86 -1.65 3.38
C ASP A 125 -16.03 -0.13 3.22
N HIS A 126 -14.94 0.58 2.90
CA HIS A 126 -14.96 2.01 2.64
C HIS A 126 -14.84 2.36 1.15
N CYS A 127 -14.95 1.38 0.26
CA CYS A 127 -14.88 1.55 -1.20
C CYS A 127 -13.64 2.38 -1.64
N MET A 128 -12.49 2.12 -1.02
CA MET A 128 -11.27 2.87 -1.30
C MET A 128 -10.82 2.61 -2.75
N ALA A 129 -10.30 3.65 -3.40
CA ALA A 129 -9.70 3.53 -4.73
C ALA A 129 -8.30 2.92 -4.60
N ALA A 130 -8.22 1.59 -4.57
CA ALA A 130 -6.99 0.84 -4.43
C ALA A 130 -6.52 0.28 -5.79
N TYR A 131 -5.27 0.55 -6.13
CA TYR A 131 -4.66 0.11 -7.38
C TYR A 131 -3.32 -0.58 -7.17
N GLN A 132 -2.92 -1.38 -8.14
CA GLN A 132 -1.66 -2.13 -8.15
C GLN A 132 -1.18 -2.38 -9.59
N PRO A 133 0.12 -2.64 -9.78
CA PRO A 133 0.65 -3.18 -11.02
C PRO A 133 0.22 -4.65 -11.24
N ALA A 134 0.48 -5.17 -12.44
CA ALA A 134 0.25 -6.58 -12.76
C ALA A 134 1.11 -7.53 -11.90
N GLU A 135 2.34 -7.11 -11.61
CA GLU A 135 3.35 -7.79 -10.78
C GLU A 135 3.94 -6.78 -9.79
N PRO A 136 4.34 -7.20 -8.57
CA PRO A 136 4.89 -6.29 -7.58
C PRO A 136 6.20 -5.65 -8.07
N LEU A 137 6.28 -4.32 -7.98
CA LEU A 137 7.49 -3.54 -8.29
C LEU A 137 8.55 -3.71 -7.19
N PHE A 138 8.10 -3.94 -5.96
CA PHE A 138 8.96 -4.19 -4.81
C PHE A 138 8.64 -5.56 -4.23
N ARG A 139 9.65 -6.41 -4.10
CA ARG A 139 9.54 -7.74 -3.49
C ARG A 139 10.16 -7.75 -2.11
N GLN A 140 9.59 -8.54 -1.22
CA GLN A 140 10.09 -8.74 0.13
C GLN A 140 11.12 -9.88 0.13
N ASP A 141 12.22 -9.69 0.84
CA ASP A 141 13.20 -10.71 1.20
C ASP A 141 12.67 -11.47 2.42
N ARG A 142 12.25 -12.72 2.21
CA ARG A 142 11.61 -13.55 3.25
C ARG A 142 12.56 -14.52 3.92
N ASP A 143 13.83 -14.52 3.51
CA ASP A 143 14.87 -15.39 4.06
C ASP A 143 15.67 -14.69 5.18
N LYS A 144 15.37 -13.42 5.45
CA LYS A 144 15.86 -12.65 6.60
C LYS A 144 14.97 -12.78 7.84
#